data_AF-A0A1S9CGS2-F1
#
_entry.id   AF-A0A1S9CGS2-F1
#
_cell.length_a   1.000
_cell.length_b   1.000
_cell.length_c   1.000
_cell.angle_alpha   90.00
_cell.angle_beta   90.00
_cell.angle_gamma   90.00
#
_symmetry.space_group_name_H-M   'P 1'
#
loop_
_entity.id
_entity.type
_entity.pdbx_description
1 polymer ?
#
loop_
_entity_poly.entity_id
_entity_poly.type
_entity_poly.pdbx_seq_one_letter_code
_entity_poly.pdbx_strand_id
1 'polypeptide(L)' 'MKRTRVVQLDYYTGEIVAVYNSVEEASKDNFILASNLWKVLKWHGGKMRNRKLCFAKLADWLNI' A
#
# COMPACT_ATOMS: atom_id res chain seq x y z
N MET A 1 9.47 -8.77 12.93
CA MET A 1 8.58 -7.69 12.45
C MET A 1 7.18 -8.24 12.27
N LYS A 2 6.13 -7.54 12.76
CA LYS A 2 4.74 -7.94 12.51
C LYS A 2 4.47 -7.87 11.00
N ARG A 3 3.96 -8.95 10.41
CA ARG A 3 3.48 -8.95 9.02
C ARG A 3 2.28 -8.00 8.93
N THR A 4 2.44 -6.90 8.21
CA THR A 4 1.37 -5.92 7.98
C THR A 4 0.79 -6.16 6.60
N ARG A 5 -0.45 -6.66 6.56
CA ARG A 5 -1.18 -6.84 5.31
C ARG A 5 -1.52 -5.48 4.71
N VAL A 6 -1.39 -5.37 3.39
CA VAL A 6 -1.60 -4.12 2.66
C VAL A 6 -2.49 -4.36 1.46
N VAL A 7 -3.31 -3.35 1.15
CA VAL A 7 -4.12 -3.30 -0.07
C VAL A 7 -3.51 -2.28 -1.00
N GLN A 8 -3.41 -2.64 -2.27
CA GLN A 8 -3.16 -1.69 -3.35
C GLN A 8 -4.50 -1.26 -3.92
N LEU A 9 -4.64 0.05 -4.04
CA LEU A 9 -5.80 0.69 -4.60
C LEU A 9 -5.44 1.28 -5.96
N ASP A 10 -6.41 1.33 -6.86
CA ASP A 10 -6.30 2.14 -8.06
C ASP A 10 -6.08 3.59 -7.64
N TYR A 11 -5.15 4.25 -8.30
CA TYR A 11 -4.70 5.57 -7.89
C TYR A 11 -5.77 6.64 -8.04
N TYR A 12 -6.67 6.49 -9.02
CA TYR A 12 -7.69 7.46 -9.37
C TYR A 12 -9.06 7.09 -8.79
N THR A 13 -9.46 5.82 -8.85
CA THR A 13 -10.78 5.35 -8.40
C THR A 13 -10.80 4.93 -6.93
N GLY A 14 -9.65 4.53 -6.37
CA GLY A 14 -9.58 3.97 -5.03
C GLY A 14 -10.12 2.54 -4.93
N GLU A 15 -10.46 1.90 -6.05
CA GLU A 15 -10.89 0.49 -6.07
C GLU A 15 -9.74 -0.44 -5.73
N ILE A 16 -10.05 -1.59 -5.13
CA ILE A 16 -9.01 -2.58 -4.77
C ILE A 16 -8.46 -3.22 -6.05
N VAL A 17 -7.15 -3.12 -6.23
CA VAL A 17 -6.42 -3.78 -7.32
C VAL A 17 -5.80 -5.09 -6.83
N ALA A 18 -5.21 -5.08 -5.63
CA ALA A 18 -4.53 -6.25 -5.07
C ALA A 18 -4.50 -6.22 -3.53
N VAL A 19 -4.38 -7.40 -2.93
CA VAL A 19 -4.19 -7.60 -1.48
C VAL A 19 -2.91 -8.39 -1.27
N TYR A 20 -2.01 -7.88 -0.43
CA TYR A 20 -0.73 -8.52 -0.12
C TYR A 20 -0.67 -8.91 1.36
N ASN A 21 0.03 -10.00 1.66
CA ASN A 21 0.19 -10.49 3.03
C ASN A 21 1.24 -9.72 3.83
N SER A 22 2.15 -9.01 3.15
CA SER A 22 3.10 -8.11 3.79
C SER A 22 3.51 -6.92 2.93
N VAL A 23 4.11 -5.92 3.57
CA VAL A 23 4.76 -4.77 2.91
C VAL A 23 5.88 -5.24 1.97
N GLU A 24 6.63 -6.26 2.37
CA GLU A 24 7.71 -6.82 1.56
C GLU A 24 7.19 -7.43 0.25
N GLU A 25 6.08 -8.17 0.31
CA GLU A 25 5.43 -8.75 -0.88
C GLU A 25 4.97 -7.65 -1.84
N ALA A 26 4.20 -6.68 -1.35
CA ALA A 26 3.74 -5.54 -2.15
C ALA A 26 4.92 -4.74 -2.74
N SER A 27 6.00 -4.58 -1.97
CA SER A 27 7.17 -3.83 -2.41
C SER A 27 7.91 -4.50 -3.57
N LYS A 28 8.01 -5.83 -3.55
CA LYS A 28 8.65 -6.62 -4.61
C LYS A 28 7.82 -6.57 -5.89
N ASP A 29 6.50 -6.77 -5.77
CA ASP A 29 5.59 -6.78 -6.90
C ASP A 29 5.51 -5.42 -7.62
N ASN A 30 5.61 -4.33 -6.84
CA ASN A 30 5.52 -2.97 -7.37
C ASN A 30 6.89 -2.31 -7.63
N PHE A 31 7.99 -3.06 -7.51
CA PHE A 31 9.36 -2.56 -7.73
C PHE A 31 9.69 -1.27 -6.95
N ILE A 32 9.32 -1.24 -5.67
CA ILE A 32 9.56 -0.12 -4.74
C ILE A 32 10.30 -0.60 -3.50
N LEU A 33 10.99 0.30 -2.82
CA LEU A 33 11.60 -0.01 -1.52
C LEU A 33 10.50 -0.15 -0.46
N ALA A 34 10.57 -1.22 0.34
CA ALA A 34 9.67 -1.42 1.49
C ALA A 34 9.66 -0.22 2.45
N SER A 35 10.81 0.44 2.63
CA SER A 35 10.92 1.67 3.43
C SER A 35 10.10 2.84 2.89
N ASN A 36 10.01 2.99 1.56
CA ASN A 36 9.15 3.98 0.93
C ASN A 36 7.68 3.64 1.10
N LEU A 37 7.33 2.36 0.99
CA LEU A 37 5.97 1.89 1.22
C LEU A 37 5.52 2.16 2.67
N TRP A 38 6.37 1.88 3.65
CA TRP A 38 6.14 2.24 5.05
C TRP A 38 5.93 3.74 5.28
N LYS A 39 6.72 4.61 4.64
CA LYS A 39 6.54 6.06 4.70
C LYS A 39 5.17 6.47 4.14
N VAL A 40 4.77 5.87 3.03
CA VAL A 40 3.50 6.21 2.36
C VAL A 40 2.29 5.78 3.16
N LEU A 41 2.34 4.59 3.78
CA LEU A 41 1.31 4.10 4.69
C LEU A 41 1.16 4.98 5.95
N LYS A 42 2.22 5.68 6.38
CA LYS A 42 2.18 6.53 7.58
C LYS A 42 1.79 7.98 7.30
N TRP A 43 2.25 8.58 6.20
CA TRP A 43 2.25 10.04 6.04
C TRP A 43 1.42 10.58 4.88
N HIS A 44 1.18 9.79 3.82
CA HIS A 44 0.67 10.33 2.54
C HIS A 44 -0.73 9.84 2.18
N GLY A 45 -1.53 9.40 3.15
CA GLY A 45 -2.83 8.79 2.89
C GLY A 45 -2.73 7.64 1.88
N GLY A 46 -1.58 6.95 1.88
CA GLY A 46 -1.34 5.84 0.97
C GLY A 46 -0.86 6.18 -0.45
N LYS A 47 -0.75 7.46 -0.85
CA LYS A 47 -0.48 7.81 -2.27
C LYS A 47 0.99 8.09 -2.58
N MET A 48 1.49 7.47 -3.66
CA MET A 48 2.77 7.77 -4.33
C MET A 48 2.54 8.44 -5.67
N ARG A 49 2.49 9.78 -5.69
CA ARG A 49 2.14 10.56 -6.91
C ARG A 49 3.04 10.27 -8.11
N ASN A 50 4.35 10.22 -7.89
CA ASN A 50 5.34 10.04 -8.96
C ASN A 50 5.26 8.67 -9.65
N ARG A 51 4.67 7.68 -8.98
CA ARG A 51 4.51 6.31 -9.50
C ARG A 51 3.07 5.93 -9.78
N LYS A 52 2.12 6.83 -9.50
CA LYS A 52 0.67 6.55 -9.57
C LYS A 52 0.29 5.27 -8.82
N LEU A 53 0.84 5.07 -7.62
CA LEU A 53 0.49 3.95 -6.75
C LEU A 53 -0.27 4.44 -5.52
N CYS A 54 -1.23 3.64 -5.04
CA CYS A 54 -1.95 3.89 -3.81
C CYS A 54 -1.99 2.62 -2.96
N PHE A 55 -1.69 2.75 -1.67
CA PHE A 55 -1.67 1.64 -0.71
C PHE A 55 -2.30 2.03 0.62
N ALA A 56 -3.06 1.13 1.23
CA ALA A 56 -3.53 1.27 2.59
C ALA A 56 -3.20 0.01 3.41
N LYS A 57 -3.22 0.12 4.74
CA LYS A 57 -3.21 -1.09 5.57
C LYS A 57 -4.58 -1.75 5.44
N LEU A 58 -4.60 -3.07 5.33
CA LEU A 58 -5.86 -3.80 5.20
C LEU A 58 -6.81 -3.55 6.38
N ALA A 59 -6.27 -3.46 7.60
CA ALA A 59 -7.06 -3.18 8.79
C ALA A 59 -7.70 -1.79 8.78
N ASP A 60 -7.02 -0.79 8.21
CA ASP A 60 -7.56 0.57 8.10
C ASP A 60 -8.67 0.62 7.04
N TRP A 61 -8.57 -0.20 5.99
CA TRP A 61 -9.55 -0.27 4.90
C TRP A 61 -10.83 -1.05 5.27
N LEU A 62 -10.71 -2.13 6.05
CA LEU A 62 -11.86 -2.94 6.47
C LEU A 62 -12.72 -2.29 7.57
N ASN A 63 -12.20 -1.26 8.23
CA ASN A 63 -12.90 -0.50 9.26
C ASN A 63 -13.55 0.79 8.71
N ILE A 64 -13.54 0.98 7.39
CA ILE A 64 -14.27 2.03 6.68
C ILE A 64 -15.64 1.48 6.27
#